data_AF-A0AAJ6EU83-F1
#
_entry.id   AF-A0AAJ6EU83-F1
#
_cell.length_a   1.000
_cell.length_b   1.000
_cell.length_c   1.000
_cell.angle_alpha   90.00
_cell.angle_beta   90.00
_cell.angle_gamma   90.00
#
_symmetry.space_group_name_H-M   'P 1'
#
loop_
_entity.id
_entity.type
_entity.pdbx_description
1 polymer ?
#
loop_
_entity_poly.entity_id
_entity_poly.type
_entity_poly.pdbx_seq_one_letter_code
_entity_poly.pdbx_strand_id
1 'polypeptide(L)'
;MTAAAPIKILTAAAEKRALLCAYGEMEVQAAVDGLQYYAARAGLLDELGQDRVQDVIAAAFIWAHEHAEAEADFAYDPDYGRQIIARWEAEDAKRPPVEEASEPTCRTPAATVDAFWIVVDKDDPDYLAEWLAEHPLDAEHLHKIWRRKCSIAAAA
;
A
#
# COMPACT_ATOMS: atom_id res chain seq x y z
N MET A 1 39.53 -19.46 -0.53
CA MET A 1 39.15 -19.74 0.87
C MET A 1 37.75 -19.21 1.07
N THR A 2 36.78 -20.07 1.36
CA THR A 2 35.38 -19.69 1.50
C THR A 2 35.19 -19.04 2.88
N ALA A 3 34.72 -17.80 2.94
CA ALA A 3 34.51 -17.09 4.20
C ALA A 3 33.51 -17.85 5.10
N ALA A 4 33.74 -17.84 6.42
CA ALA A 4 32.90 -18.55 7.40
C ALA A 4 31.43 -18.07 7.33
N ALA A 5 30.46 -18.91 7.70
CA ALA A 5 29.04 -18.51 7.61
C ALA A 5 28.71 -17.22 8.39
N PRO A 6 29.26 -16.98 9.61
CA PRO A 6 28.95 -15.77 10.38
C PRO A 6 29.45 -14.48 9.73
N ILE A 7 30.62 -14.48 9.08
CA ILE A 7 31.14 -13.27 8.41
C ILE A 7 30.28 -12.92 7.20
N LYS A 8 29.80 -13.91 6.44
CA LYS A 8 28.87 -13.66 5.32
C LYS A 8 27.56 -13.03 5.78
N ILE A 9 27.04 -13.46 6.94
CA ILE A 9 25.84 -12.88 7.54
C ILE A 9 26.12 -11.44 8.00
N LEU A 10 27.27 -11.19 8.64
CA LEU A 10 27.68 -9.84 9.01
C LEU A 10 27.76 -8.92 7.79
N THR A 11 28.41 -9.37 6.71
CA THR A 11 28.53 -8.61 5.45
C THR A 11 27.16 -8.26 4.89
N ALA A 12 26.27 -9.24 4.69
CA ALA A 12 24.93 -8.99 4.16
C ALA A 12 24.10 -8.08 5.08
N ALA A 13 24.23 -8.22 6.40
CA ALA A 13 23.56 -7.36 7.36
C ALA A 13 24.11 -5.93 7.34
N ALA A 14 25.42 -5.77 7.14
CA ALA A 14 26.08 -4.47 7.02
C ALA A 14 25.65 -3.75 5.74
N GLU A 15 25.66 -4.45 4.60
CA GLU A 15 25.18 -3.91 3.30
C GLU A 15 23.73 -3.41 3.40
N LYS A 16 22.83 -4.23 3.94
CA LYS A 16 21.42 -3.86 4.09
C LYS A 16 21.24 -2.61 4.96
N ARG A 17 21.93 -2.54 6.11
CA ARG A 17 21.82 -1.40 7.02
C ARG A 17 22.47 -0.14 6.44
N ALA A 18 23.59 -0.30 5.76
CA ALA A 18 24.28 0.78 5.07
C ALA A 18 23.36 1.45 4.02
N LEU A 19 22.61 0.66 3.23
CA LEU A 19 21.60 1.18 2.30
C LEU A 19 20.50 1.95 3.03
N LEU A 20 19.95 1.41 4.13
CA LEU A 20 18.92 2.11 4.91
C LEU A 20 19.45 3.45 5.46
N CYS A 21 20.71 3.50 5.90
CA CYS A 21 21.33 4.75 6.31
C CYS A 21 21.51 5.74 5.15
N ALA A 22 21.93 5.27 3.98
CA ALA A 22 22.11 6.11 2.80
C ALA A 22 20.79 6.75 2.33
N TYR A 23 19.66 6.05 2.46
CA TYR A 23 18.33 6.57 2.16
C TYR A 23 17.68 7.35 3.32
N GLY A 24 18.35 7.49 4.46
CA GLY A 24 17.81 8.20 5.64
C GLY A 24 16.74 7.44 6.43
N GLU A 25 16.53 6.16 6.16
CA GLU A 25 15.57 5.28 6.83
C GLU A 25 16.09 4.72 8.16
N MET A 26 17.39 4.87 8.43
CA MET A 26 18.05 4.40 9.65
C MET A 26 19.21 5.31 10.04
N GLU A 27 19.35 5.58 11.33
CA GLU A 27 20.48 6.35 11.85
C GLU A 27 21.76 5.49 11.91
N VAL A 28 22.91 6.09 11.58
CA VAL A 28 24.19 5.39 11.40
C VAL A 28 24.67 4.74 12.68
N GLN A 29 24.59 5.43 13.83
CA GLN A 29 25.00 4.89 15.12
C GLN A 29 24.14 3.66 15.48
N ALA A 30 22.82 3.72 15.32
CA ALA A 30 21.93 2.59 15.55
C ALA A 30 22.26 1.37 14.66
N ALA A 31 22.61 1.63 13.39
CA ALA A 31 23.04 0.59 12.47
C ALA A 31 24.35 -0.08 12.91
N VAL A 32 25.36 0.74 13.22
CA VAL A 32 26.71 0.28 13.64
C VAL A 32 26.62 -0.47 14.98
N ASP A 33 25.89 0.06 15.95
CA ASP A 33 25.69 -0.57 17.26
C ASP A 33 25.05 -1.96 17.11
N GLY A 34 24.02 -2.07 16.25
CA GLY A 34 23.38 -3.35 15.96
C GLY A 34 24.31 -4.38 15.29
N LEU A 35 25.23 -3.92 14.43
CA LEU A 35 26.23 -4.77 13.77
C LEU A 35 27.34 -5.21 14.74
N GLN A 36 27.83 -4.30 15.58
CA GLN A 36 28.83 -4.61 16.61
C GLN A 36 28.26 -5.56 17.66
N TYR A 37 27.01 -5.35 18.09
CA TYR A 37 26.31 -6.26 18.98
C TYR A 37 26.19 -7.67 18.37
N TYR A 38 25.82 -7.76 17.09
CA TYR A 38 25.77 -9.04 16.39
C TYR A 38 27.16 -9.71 16.32
N ALA A 39 28.20 -8.96 15.96
CA ALA A 39 29.56 -9.49 15.83
C ALA A 39 30.09 -10.01 17.17
N ALA A 40 29.85 -9.29 18.27
CA ALA A 40 30.18 -9.74 19.62
C ALA A 40 29.44 -11.04 19.97
N ARG A 41 28.11 -11.07 19.76
CA ARG A 41 27.28 -12.25 20.07
C ARG A 41 27.64 -13.48 19.22
N ALA A 42 28.11 -13.27 17.99
CA ALA A 42 28.53 -14.34 17.09
C ALA A 42 29.97 -14.82 17.34
N GLY A 43 30.70 -14.22 18.30
CA GLY A 43 32.10 -14.56 18.58
C GLY A 43 33.10 -14.03 17.54
N LEU A 44 32.65 -13.17 16.61
CA LEU A 44 33.49 -12.66 15.52
C LEU A 44 34.58 -11.72 16.02
N LEU A 45 34.36 -11.03 17.15
CA LEU A 45 35.38 -10.17 17.76
C LEU A 45 36.55 -11.00 18.30
N ASP A 46 36.27 -12.17 18.88
CA ASP A 46 37.31 -13.08 19.40
C ASP A 46 38.03 -13.79 18.24
N GLU A 47 37.31 -14.15 17.18
CA GLU A 47 37.85 -14.88 16.04
C GLU A 47 38.68 -13.99 15.08
N LEU A 48 38.17 -12.80 14.75
CA LEU A 48 38.75 -11.94 13.71
C LEU A 48 39.43 -10.69 14.27
N GLY A 49 39.10 -10.31 15.51
CA GLY A 49 39.48 -9.02 16.08
C GLY A 49 38.55 -7.88 15.68
N GLN A 50 38.57 -6.82 16.48
CA GLN A 50 37.74 -5.63 16.28
C GLN A 50 38.01 -4.94 14.94
N ASP A 51 39.27 -4.77 14.56
CA ASP A 51 39.66 -4.06 13.35
C ASP A 51 39.08 -4.71 12.10
N ARG A 52 39.10 -6.05 12.02
CA ARG A 52 38.54 -6.79 10.88
C ARG A 52 37.03 -6.69 10.80
N VAL A 53 36.34 -6.70 11.94
CA VAL A 53 34.89 -6.47 11.98
C VAL A 53 34.58 -5.04 11.52
N GLN A 54 35.38 -4.06 11.95
CA GLN A 54 35.23 -2.67 11.52
C GLN A 54 35.51 -2.51 10.01
N ASP A 55 36.53 -3.17 9.45
CA ASP A 55 36.81 -3.16 8.01
C ASP A 55 35.59 -3.63 7.20
N VAL A 56 34.95 -4.74 7.62
CA VAL A 56 33.77 -5.29 6.94
C VAL A 56 32.59 -4.32 6.99
N ILE A 57 32.34 -3.72 8.15
CA ILE A 57 31.26 -2.74 8.31
C ILE A 57 31.56 -1.49 7.49
N ALA A 58 32.77 -0.93 7.59
CA ALA A 58 33.17 0.27 6.86
C ALA A 58 33.09 0.07 5.35
N ALA A 59 33.55 -1.07 4.83
CA ALA A 59 33.46 -1.39 3.40
C ALA A 59 32.01 -1.39 2.89
N ALA A 60 31.07 -1.92 3.68
CA ALA A 60 29.65 -1.90 3.32
C ALA A 60 29.06 -0.47 3.28
N PHE A 61 29.48 0.40 4.21
CA PHE A 61 29.03 1.80 4.24
C PHE A 61 29.62 2.64 3.10
N ILE A 62 30.89 2.43 2.75
CA ILE A 62 31.52 3.06 1.58
C ILE A 62 30.76 2.66 0.32
N TRP A 63 30.55 1.36 0.13
CA TRP A 63 29.81 0.84 -1.02
C TRP A 63 28.39 1.42 -1.13
N ALA A 64 27.64 1.47 -0.02
CA ALA A 64 26.27 1.98 -0.04
C ALA A 64 26.22 3.49 -0.35
N HIS A 65 27.20 4.26 0.12
CA HIS A 65 27.30 5.68 -0.19
C HIS A 65 27.53 5.90 -1.69
N GLU A 66 28.48 5.19 -2.30
CA GLU A 66 28.73 5.22 -3.75
C GLU A 66 27.49 4.79 -4.55
N HIS A 67 26.75 3.80 -4.05
CA HIS A 67 25.54 3.31 -4.72
C HIS A 67 24.38 4.32 -4.67
N ALA A 68 24.18 4.97 -3.52
CA ALA A 68 23.17 6.00 -3.37
C ALA A 68 23.48 7.25 -4.22
N GLU A 69 24.76 7.61 -4.34
CA GLU A 69 25.18 8.67 -5.26
C GLU A 69 24.92 8.28 -6.73
N ALA A 70 25.20 7.04 -7.12
CA ALA A 70 24.91 6.54 -8.46
C ALA A 70 23.40 6.50 -8.80
N GLU A 71 22.54 6.21 -7.82
CA GLU A 71 21.08 6.32 -7.99
C GLU A 71 20.60 7.78 -8.01
N ALA A 72 21.22 8.67 -7.24
CA ALA A 72 20.94 10.10 -7.31
C ALA A 72 21.31 10.72 -8.68
N ASP A 73 22.28 10.12 -9.37
CA ASP A 73 22.68 10.45 -10.74
C ASP A 73 21.69 9.97 -11.82
N PHE A 74 20.58 9.32 -11.44
CA PHE A 74 19.39 9.26 -12.28
C PHE A 74 18.81 10.68 -12.38
N ALA A 75 19.43 11.48 -13.24
CA ALA A 75 19.10 12.87 -13.48
C ALA A 75 17.59 13.01 -13.59
N TYR A 76 16.97 13.63 -12.59
CA TYR A 76 15.59 14.06 -12.66
C TYR A 76 15.47 14.94 -13.90
N ASP A 77 14.94 14.38 -14.98
CA ASP A 77 14.59 15.18 -16.15
C ASP A 77 13.44 16.09 -15.70
N PRO A 78 13.68 17.41 -15.55
CA PRO A 78 12.66 18.33 -15.06
C PRO A 78 11.46 18.40 -16.01
N ASP A 79 11.62 17.96 -17.26
CA ASP A 79 10.54 17.88 -18.25
C ASP A 79 9.87 16.50 -18.30
N TYR A 80 10.28 15.50 -17.51
CA TYR A 80 9.64 14.16 -17.49
C TYR A 80 8.13 14.25 -17.20
N GLY A 81 7.74 15.07 -16.24
CA GLY A 81 6.33 15.30 -15.94
C GLY A 81 5.57 15.91 -17.12
N ARG A 82 6.21 16.83 -17.86
CA ARG A 82 5.61 17.44 -19.06
C ARG A 82 5.49 16.44 -20.20
N GLN A 83 6.45 15.53 -20.36
CA GLN A 83 6.41 14.47 -21.37
C GLN A 83 5.26 13.48 -21.10
N ILE A 84 5.02 13.12 -19.84
CA ILE A 84 3.87 12.28 -19.46
C ILE A 84 2.56 12.97 -19.81
N ILE A 85 2.39 14.25 -19.42
CA ILE A 85 1.18 15.02 -19.69
C ILE A 85 0.93 15.13 -21.21
N ALA A 86 1.95 15.51 -21.98
CA ALA A 86 1.84 15.64 -23.43
C ALA A 86 1.45 14.31 -24.10
N ARG A 87 1.92 13.19 -23.58
CA ARG A 87 1.51 11.87 -24.05
C ARG A 87 0.04 11.60 -23.76
N TRP A 88 -0.43 11.87 -22.55
CA TRP A 88 -1.85 11.70 -22.19
C TRP A 88 -2.76 12.58 -23.02
N GLU A 89 -2.40 13.85 -23.21
CA GLU A 89 -3.17 14.77 -24.06
C GLU A 89 -3.23 14.28 -25.51
N ALA A 90 -2.13 13.71 -26.03
CA ALA A 90 -2.11 13.12 -27.37
C ALA A 90 -2.91 11.81 -27.48
N GLU A 91 -3.05 11.05 -26.40
CA GLU A 91 -3.91 9.87 -26.32
C GLU A 91 -5.39 10.27 -26.20
N ASP A 92 -5.71 11.27 -25.37
CA ASP A 92 -7.07 11.81 -25.23
C ASP A 92 -7.58 12.49 -26.50
N ALA A 93 -6.71 13.20 -27.23
CA ALA A 93 -7.07 13.79 -28.52
C ALA A 93 -7.46 12.75 -29.59
N LYS A 94 -7.04 11.49 -29.42
CA LYS A 94 -7.43 10.37 -30.30
C LYS A 94 -8.69 9.67 -29.81
N ARG A 95 -9.16 9.98 -28.61
CA ARG A 95 -10.36 9.37 -28.05
C ARG A 95 -11.57 9.87 -28.84
N PRO A 96 -12.42 8.98 -29.39
CA PRO A 96 -13.65 9.42 -30.00
C PRO A 96 -14.49 10.17 -28.96
N PRO A 97 -15.28 11.18 -29.36
CA PRO A 97 -16.21 11.84 -28.45
C PRO A 97 -17.07 10.76 -27.80
N VAL A 98 -17.08 10.74 -26.47
CA VAL A 98 -17.93 9.83 -25.71
C VAL A 98 -19.36 10.17 -26.09
N GLU A 99 -20.03 9.29 -26.85
CA GLU A 99 -21.48 9.35 -26.98
C GLU A 99 -22.03 9.37 -25.55
N GLU A 100 -22.76 10.43 -25.21
CA GLU A 100 -23.39 10.61 -23.91
C GLU A 100 -24.11 9.32 -23.55
N ALA A 101 -23.51 8.54 -22.66
CA ALA A 101 -24.15 7.36 -22.12
C ALA A 101 -25.42 7.89 -21.45
N SER A 102 -26.57 7.52 -22.02
CA SER A 102 -27.88 7.80 -21.44
C SER A 102 -27.80 7.54 -19.94
N GLU A 103 -28.21 8.52 -19.13
CA GLU A 103 -28.14 8.45 -17.67
C GLU A 103 -28.49 7.03 -17.21
N PRO A 104 -27.59 6.34 -16.49
CA PRO A 104 -27.90 5.01 -16.02
C PRO A 104 -29.16 5.15 -15.17
N THR A 105 -30.27 4.55 -15.62
CA THR A 105 -31.49 4.42 -14.82
C THR A 105 -31.06 3.90 -13.47
N CYS A 106 -31.11 4.75 -12.45
CA CYS A 106 -30.50 4.48 -11.16
C CYS A 106 -31.08 3.17 -10.63
N ARG A 107 -30.27 2.11 -10.68
CA ARG A 107 -30.61 0.82 -10.11
C ARG A 107 -30.18 0.91 -8.66
N THR A 108 -31.14 0.80 -7.73
CA THR A 108 -30.84 0.71 -6.30
C THR A 108 -29.69 -0.27 -6.09
N PRO A 109 -28.56 0.17 -5.52
CA PRO A 109 -27.40 -0.68 -5.31
C PRO A 109 -27.77 -1.92 -4.49
N ALA A 110 -27.15 -3.07 -4.79
CA ALA A 110 -27.42 -4.31 -4.06
C ALA A 110 -27.19 -4.14 -2.54
N ALA A 111 -26.16 -3.38 -2.16
CA ALA A 111 -25.88 -3.07 -0.76
C ALA A 111 -27.03 -2.33 -0.05
N THR A 112 -27.74 -1.44 -0.76
CA THR A 112 -28.90 -0.73 -0.20
C THR A 112 -30.09 -1.68 0.03
N VAL A 113 -30.29 -2.65 -0.86
CA VAL A 113 -31.31 -3.70 -0.69
C VAL A 113 -30.97 -4.61 0.50
N ASP A 114 -29.70 -4.99 0.65
CA ASP A 114 -29.26 -5.84 1.77
C ASP A 114 -29.41 -5.11 3.12
N ALA A 115 -29.00 -3.84 3.18
CA ALA A 115 -29.19 -3.00 4.36
C ALA A 115 -30.67 -2.86 4.73
N PHE A 116 -31.54 -2.64 3.73
CA PHE A 116 -32.99 -2.58 3.93
C PHE A 116 -33.53 -3.84 4.61
N TRP A 117 -33.09 -5.03 4.20
CA TRP A 117 -33.56 -6.27 4.83
C TRP A 117 -33.09 -6.43 6.27
N ILE A 118 -31.91 -5.94 6.62
CA ILE A 118 -31.43 -5.93 8.02
C ILE A 118 -32.31 -4.99 8.86
N VAL A 119 -32.74 -3.86 8.31
CA VAL A 119 -33.65 -2.93 9.00
C VAL A 119 -35.03 -3.56 9.22
N VAL A 120 -35.59 -4.22 8.19
CA VAL A 120 -36.88 -4.92 8.28
C VAL A 120 -36.85 -6.07 9.30
N ASP A 121 -35.73 -6.80 9.41
CA ASP A 121 -35.57 -7.92 10.37
C ASP A 121 -35.63 -7.47 11.84
N LYS A 122 -35.36 -6.19 12.11
CA LYS A 122 -35.45 -5.62 13.48
C LYS A 122 -36.88 -5.39 13.95
N ASP A 123 -37.89 -5.51 13.08
CA ASP A 123 -39.32 -5.33 13.36
C ASP A 123 -39.68 -4.02 14.10
N ASP A 124 -38.90 -2.96 13.84
CA ASP A 124 -39.11 -1.62 14.40
C ASP A 124 -39.68 -0.69 13.31
N PRO A 125 -40.98 -0.36 13.38
CA PRO A 125 -41.64 0.43 12.34
C PRO A 125 -41.20 1.89 12.31
N ASP A 126 -40.80 2.45 13.46
CA ASP A 126 -40.35 3.84 13.56
C ASP A 126 -38.95 3.97 12.95
N TYR A 127 -38.08 3.01 13.26
CA TYR A 127 -36.73 2.93 12.69
C TYR A 127 -36.77 2.68 11.17
N LEU A 128 -37.68 1.84 10.69
CA LEU A 128 -37.87 1.62 9.25
C LEU A 128 -38.36 2.89 8.53
N ALA A 129 -39.26 3.65 9.14
CA ALA A 129 -39.79 4.90 8.57
C ALA A 129 -38.70 5.99 8.50
N GLU A 130 -37.89 6.12 9.55
CA GLU A 130 -36.74 7.03 9.56
C GLU A 130 -35.70 6.65 8.50
N TRP A 131 -35.35 5.36 8.42
CA TRP A 131 -34.38 4.87 7.43
C TRP A 131 -34.86 5.10 5.98
N LEU A 132 -36.14 4.91 5.69
CA LEU A 132 -36.70 5.20 4.35
C LEU A 132 -36.71 6.70 4.02
N ALA A 133 -36.82 7.57 5.03
CA ALA A 133 -36.75 9.02 4.84
C ALA A 133 -35.34 9.50 4.47
N GLU A 134 -34.30 8.80 4.95
CA GLU A 134 -32.89 9.06 4.58
C GLU A 134 -32.54 8.57 3.16
N HIS A 135 -33.36 7.69 2.57
CA HIS A 135 -33.16 7.10 1.24
C HIS A 135 -34.33 7.38 0.26
N PRO A 136 -34.66 8.65 -0.04
CA PRO A 136 -35.86 9.01 -0.80
C PRO A 136 -35.85 8.53 -2.26
N LEU A 137 -34.68 8.39 -2.87
CA LEU A 137 -34.53 7.93 -4.27
C LEU A 137 -34.80 6.42 -4.42
N ASP A 138 -34.59 5.64 -3.36
CA ASP A 138 -34.73 4.19 -3.37
C ASP A 138 -36.04 3.71 -2.71
N ALA A 139 -36.72 4.58 -1.96
CA ALA A 139 -37.89 4.25 -1.16
C ALA A 139 -39.02 3.57 -1.96
N GLU A 140 -39.33 4.05 -3.16
CA GLU A 140 -40.37 3.45 -4.01
C GLU A 140 -40.00 2.02 -4.43
N HIS A 141 -38.73 1.81 -4.80
CA HIS A 141 -38.22 0.50 -5.21
C HIS A 141 -38.23 -0.50 -4.05
N LEU A 142 -37.78 -0.07 -2.87
CA LEU A 142 -37.74 -0.90 -1.66
C LEU A 142 -39.15 -1.24 -1.16
N HIS A 143 -40.10 -0.30 -1.19
CA HIS A 143 -41.51 -0.58 -0.90
C HIS A 143 -42.10 -1.64 -1.84
N LYS A 144 -41.77 -1.58 -3.13
CA LYS A 144 -42.25 -2.57 -4.11
C LYS A 144 -41.70 -3.98 -3.81
N ILE A 145 -40.42 -4.07 -3.45
CA ILE A 145 -39.78 -5.32 -3.05
C ILE A 145 -40.43 -5.89 -1.79
N TRP A 146 -40.65 -5.05 -0.77
CA TRP A 146 -41.22 -5.46 0.51
C TRP A 146 -42.66 -5.98 0.37
N ARG A 147 -43.53 -5.23 -0.31
CA ARG A 147 -44.92 -5.65 -0.56
C ARG A 147 -44.97 -7.01 -1.25
N ARG A 148 -44.11 -7.24 -2.26
CA ARG A 148 -44.05 -8.52 -2.98
C ARG A 148 -43.70 -9.68 -2.05
N LYS A 149 -42.73 -9.51 -1.14
CA LYS A 149 -42.34 -10.54 -0.17
C LYS A 149 -43.46 -10.83 0.83
N CYS A 150 -44.11 -9.80 1.37
CA CYS A 150 -45.24 -9.96 2.29
C CYS A 150 -46.45 -10.64 1.62
N SER A 151 -46.77 -10.30 0.37
CA SER A 151 -47.85 -10.96 -0.38
C SER A 151 -47.55 -12.44 -0.68
N ILE A 152 -46.28 -12.80 -0.89
CA ILE A 152 -45.88 -14.21 -1.06
C ILE A 152 -45.96 -14.96 0.27
N ALA A 153 -45.52 -14.34 1.37
CA ALA A 153 -45.58 -14.95 2.71
C ALA A 153 -47.03 -15.14 3.21
N ALA A 154 -47.98 -14.30 2.78
CA ALA A 154 -49.40 -14.43 3.13
C ALA A 154 -50.16 -15.48 2.30
N ALA A 155 -49.56 -15.98 1.21
CA ALA A 155 -50.17 -16.96 0.31
C ALA A 155 -49.60 -18.39 0.47
N ALA A 156 -48.65 -18.58 1.38
CA ALA A 156 -48.02 -19.85 1.74
C ALA A 156 -48.52 -20.34 3.11
#